data_AF-A0A1V5WYL9-F1
#
_entry.id   AF-A0A1V5WYL9-F1
#
_cell.length_a   1.000
_cell.length_b   1.000
_cell.length_c   1.000
_cell.angle_alpha   90.00
_cell.angle_beta   90.00
_cell.angle_gamma   90.00
#
_symmetry.space_group_name_H-M   'P 1'
#
loop_
_entity.id
_entity.type
_entity.pdbx_description
1 polymer ?
#
loop_
_entity_poly.entity_id
_entity_poly.type
_entity_poly.pdbx_seq_one_letter_code
_entity_poly.pdbx_strand_id
1 'polypeptide(L)'
;MSARTSGSNCTASPGPRPSICRSIVLLILFCFTPVHCDPSRRSHADASPSQTSLPPAEASAREKQQYPINSITYNDADQGSAKETSCGFGYESAFSNSPPLPEGVSGRNDDRTEPTTEPPPPYTYRLAGWRDHHPEDLVMPGYKDTMPLFERADGWSTPTRCFETPAGVRHLNESQAFELYRTIAESTTGLTMNTSPEVRTIVGLRGAYPGQLIYHGNLPDRFNDTLVLLWTTKEGFRHVREFPVTTDPGLFDFGRHHASFLRANRRYRLRNGLHNSYHALRMAEKSYVVRDDTNHNGHWDNDRNGWLSPRKLRDHDRQGSAHNIHMAEIDGPLGHASIGIWSAGCQVIPGIANWRAFITQAFTKTRDRVDYFLIDSRDIPASVWRPCTADGTPECPFRIDTLPYTSQGDTSQSGVQAWETYSGSDKAYSGREITYALTVDRRGKLTIRLDYQPPVRLAVHVLEGSDPKACVAWGDKAVIRDIEPGRYFLVVDTPSQTAPPAGAFTIHVSLN
;
A
#
# COMPACT_ATOMS: atom_id res chain seq x y z
N MET A 1 -7.04 31.43 59.04
CA MET A 1 -8.43 31.89 59.23
C MET A 1 -8.56 33.29 58.65
N SER A 2 -9.58 33.50 57.80
CA SER A 2 -10.15 34.76 57.26
C SER A 2 -9.22 35.81 56.62
N ALA A 3 -9.31 36.19 55.34
CA ALA A 3 -10.42 36.68 54.49
C ALA A 3 -10.50 38.23 54.40
N ARG A 4 -10.30 38.72 53.16
CA ARG A 4 -10.85 39.88 52.41
C ARG A 4 -10.98 41.27 53.06
N THR A 5 -10.49 42.27 52.29
CA THR A 5 -11.17 43.51 51.80
C THR A 5 -10.26 44.12 50.71
N SER A 6 -10.65 44.26 49.42
CA SER A 6 -11.47 45.28 48.73
C SER A 6 -10.96 46.73 48.78
N GLY A 7 -10.55 47.27 47.61
CA GLY A 7 -10.28 48.69 47.36
C GLY A 7 -10.27 49.01 45.86
N SER A 8 -11.20 49.87 45.45
CA SER A 8 -11.65 50.37 44.13
C SER A 8 -10.64 51.16 43.28
N ASN A 9 -10.55 50.89 41.97
CA ASN A 9 -11.05 51.63 40.78
C ASN A 9 -10.56 53.07 40.52
N CYS A 10 -9.85 53.25 39.40
CA CYS A 10 -9.87 54.44 38.55
C CYS A 10 -10.02 54.03 37.07
N THR A 11 -11.00 54.62 36.40
CA THR A 11 -11.39 54.44 35.00
C THR A 11 -10.65 55.40 34.07
N ALA A 12 -10.34 54.98 32.84
CA ALA A 12 -10.12 55.86 31.70
C ALA A 12 -10.54 55.16 30.39
N SER A 13 -11.47 55.80 29.67
CA SER A 13 -12.06 55.38 28.39
C SER A 13 -11.13 55.56 27.19
N PRO A 14 -11.45 54.92 26.03
CA PRO A 14 -10.62 54.89 24.84
C PRO A 14 -10.91 56.05 23.88
N GLY A 15 -9.91 56.43 23.08
CA GLY A 15 -10.04 57.41 22.00
C GLY A 15 -8.98 57.22 20.90
N PRO A 16 -9.27 57.66 19.66
CA PRO A 16 -8.95 56.93 18.43
C PRO A 16 -7.69 57.43 17.71
N ARG A 17 -7.15 56.64 16.78
CA ARG A 17 -6.17 57.12 15.79
C ARG A 17 -6.46 56.65 14.36
N PRO A 18 -6.07 57.45 13.35
CA PRO A 18 -6.73 57.50 12.06
C PRO A 18 -5.98 56.79 10.94
N SER A 19 -6.72 56.53 9.86
CA SER A 19 -6.30 56.10 8.54
C SER A 19 -5.72 57.25 7.72
N ILE A 20 -4.58 57.04 7.05
CA ILE A 20 -4.19 57.76 5.82
C ILE A 20 -3.47 56.79 4.86
N CYS A 21 -4.02 56.69 3.65
CA CYS A 21 -3.43 56.11 2.45
C CYS A 21 -2.28 56.99 1.91
N ARG A 22 -1.24 56.38 1.34
CA ARG A 22 -0.66 56.81 0.05
C ARG A 22 0.28 55.76 -0.55
N SER A 23 0.06 55.52 -1.83
CA SER A 23 0.77 54.66 -2.77
C SER A 23 2.21 55.11 -3.02
N ILE A 24 3.13 54.15 -3.18
CA ILE A 24 4.32 54.29 -4.05
C ILE A 24 4.53 52.96 -4.79
N VAL A 25 4.60 53.06 -6.11
CA VAL A 25 5.00 52.05 -7.09
C VAL A 25 6.52 51.94 -7.07
N LEU A 26 7.08 50.73 -7.02
CA LEU A 26 8.45 50.49 -7.48
C LEU A 26 8.58 49.12 -8.15
N LEU A 27 8.75 49.17 -9.47
CA LEU A 27 9.21 48.12 -10.37
C LEU A 27 10.69 47.84 -10.10
N ILE A 28 11.11 46.57 -9.98
CA ILE A 28 12.50 46.17 -10.21
C ILE A 28 12.51 44.97 -11.17
N LEU A 29 12.95 45.24 -12.40
CA LEU A 29 13.38 44.27 -13.42
C LEU A 29 14.72 43.65 -12.99
N PHE A 30 14.88 42.34 -13.16
CA PHE A 30 16.18 41.70 -13.32
C PHE A 30 16.42 41.41 -14.80
N CYS A 31 17.33 42.16 -15.42
CA CYS A 31 17.96 41.83 -16.69
C CYS A 31 19.30 41.16 -16.43
N PHE A 32 19.49 39.95 -16.96
CA PHE A 32 20.81 39.34 -17.13
C PHE A 32 21.46 39.92 -18.40
N THR A 33 22.67 40.44 -18.28
CA THR A 33 23.59 40.66 -19.41
C THR A 33 24.86 39.84 -19.19
N PRO A 34 25.42 39.20 -20.23
CA PRO A 34 26.67 38.47 -20.15
C PRO A 34 27.88 39.37 -20.44
N VAL A 35 28.96 39.14 -19.70
CA VAL A 35 30.26 39.80 -19.87
C VAL A 35 30.93 39.31 -21.16
N HIS A 36 31.33 40.26 -22.00
CA HIS A 36 32.25 40.09 -23.14
C HIS A 36 33.69 39.95 -22.64
N CYS A 37 34.40 38.93 -23.13
CA CYS A 37 35.87 38.85 -23.07
C CYS A 37 36.46 38.99 -24.49
N ASP A 38 37.50 39.81 -24.55
CA ASP A 38 38.28 40.27 -25.71
C ASP A 38 39.11 39.14 -26.38
N PRO A 39 39.19 39.06 -27.73
CA PRO A 39 40.09 38.17 -28.44
C PRO A 39 41.27 38.92 -29.10
N SER A 40 42.51 38.68 -28.66
CA SER A 40 43.66 38.81 -29.56
C SER A 40 44.89 37.95 -29.20
N ARG A 41 45.36 37.22 -30.23
CA ARG A 41 46.77 36.81 -30.53
C ARG A 41 47.52 35.89 -29.56
N ARG A 42 47.75 34.62 -29.95
CA ARG A 42 48.94 34.10 -30.70
C ARG A 42 49.02 32.57 -30.67
N SER A 43 49.18 32.00 -31.88
CA SER A 43 49.94 30.80 -32.27
C SER A 43 50.27 29.71 -31.23
N HIS A 44 49.86 28.45 -31.50
CA HIS A 44 50.79 27.33 -31.75
C HIS A 44 50.06 26.04 -32.18
N ALA A 45 50.51 25.52 -33.33
CA ALA A 45 50.64 24.13 -33.77
C ALA A 45 49.49 23.12 -33.57
N ASP A 46 48.96 22.69 -34.72
CA ASP A 46 48.16 21.50 -34.94
C ASP A 46 48.84 20.19 -34.51
N ALA A 47 48.10 19.37 -33.78
CA ALA A 47 48.23 17.91 -33.81
C ALA A 47 46.83 17.30 -33.67
N SER A 48 46.28 16.79 -34.77
CA SER A 48 45.04 16.02 -34.78
C SER A 48 45.20 14.69 -34.03
N PRO A 49 44.21 14.27 -33.25
CA PRO A 49 43.90 12.87 -33.04
C PRO A 49 42.64 12.48 -33.81
N SER A 50 42.78 11.36 -34.52
CA SER A 50 41.78 10.58 -35.22
C SER A 50 40.45 10.43 -34.48
N GLN A 51 39.35 10.65 -35.21
CA GLN A 51 38.02 10.21 -34.82
C GLN A 51 37.97 8.68 -34.80
N THR A 52 37.96 8.08 -33.61
CA THR A 52 37.45 6.72 -33.40
C THR A 52 35.93 6.80 -33.28
N SER A 53 35.25 6.27 -34.28
CA SER A 53 33.82 6.00 -34.30
C SER A 53 33.43 5.12 -33.11
N LEU A 54 32.50 5.61 -32.29
CA LEU A 54 31.82 4.81 -31.28
C LEU A 54 30.94 3.75 -31.97
N PRO A 55 30.99 2.48 -31.56
CA PRO A 55 30.09 1.47 -32.09
C PRO A 55 28.65 1.71 -31.64
N PRO A 56 27.65 1.25 -32.40
CA PRO A 56 26.25 1.40 -32.04
C PRO A 56 25.95 0.64 -30.75
N ALA A 57 25.09 1.23 -29.90
CA ALA A 57 24.62 0.62 -28.68
C ALA A 57 23.88 -0.68 -29.00
N GLU A 58 24.55 -1.82 -28.77
CA GLU A 58 23.90 -3.12 -28.76
C GLU A 58 22.86 -3.12 -27.65
N ALA A 59 21.59 -3.17 -28.05
CA ALA A 59 20.49 -3.52 -27.18
C ALA A 59 20.73 -4.95 -26.70
N SER A 60 21.39 -5.09 -25.54
CA SER A 60 21.50 -6.32 -24.79
C SER A 60 20.10 -6.91 -24.62
N ALA A 61 19.78 -7.93 -25.41
CA ALA A 61 18.70 -8.84 -25.13
C ALA A 61 18.96 -9.43 -23.75
N ARG A 62 18.32 -8.86 -22.72
CA ARG A 62 18.18 -9.54 -21.43
C ARG A 62 17.43 -10.82 -21.74
N GLU A 63 18.16 -11.93 -21.79
CA GLU A 63 17.62 -13.27 -21.62
C GLU A 63 16.77 -13.22 -20.35
N LYS A 64 15.45 -13.11 -20.55
CA LYS A 64 14.50 -13.13 -19.45
C LYS A 64 14.59 -14.54 -18.91
N GLN A 65 15.31 -14.67 -17.80
CA GLN A 65 15.12 -15.76 -16.87
C GLN A 65 13.61 -15.81 -16.61
N GLN A 66 12.93 -16.67 -17.35
CA GLN A 66 11.64 -17.19 -16.97
C GLN A 66 11.99 -17.96 -15.72
N TYR A 67 11.97 -17.26 -14.57
CA TYR A 67 12.15 -17.91 -13.29
C TYR A 67 11.17 -19.07 -13.35
N PRO A 68 11.62 -20.33 -13.28
CA PRO A 68 10.68 -21.35 -12.88
C PRO A 68 10.15 -20.76 -11.57
N ILE A 69 8.88 -20.38 -11.57
CA ILE A 69 8.13 -20.40 -10.35
C ILE A 69 8.29 -21.86 -9.99
N ASN A 70 9.34 -22.16 -9.21
CA ASN A 70 9.41 -23.37 -8.45
C ASN A 70 8.17 -23.19 -7.59
N SER A 71 7.03 -23.65 -8.11
CA SER A 71 5.94 -24.10 -7.28
C SER A 71 6.68 -24.84 -6.21
N ILE A 72 6.62 -24.33 -4.98
CA ILE A 72 7.27 -25.00 -3.87
C ILE A 72 6.66 -26.40 -3.96
N THR A 73 7.43 -27.36 -4.48
CA THR A 73 6.89 -28.67 -4.84
C THR A 73 6.75 -29.36 -3.53
N TYR A 74 5.59 -29.17 -2.91
CA TYR A 74 5.25 -29.81 -1.68
C TYR A 74 5.02 -31.27 -2.02
N ASN A 75 5.84 -32.13 -1.43
CA ASN A 75 5.65 -33.57 -1.53
C ASN A 75 4.37 -33.91 -0.74
N ASP A 76 3.20 -33.84 -1.38
CA ASP A 76 1.89 -34.26 -0.85
C ASP A 76 1.79 -35.80 -0.64
N ALA A 77 2.93 -36.49 -0.51
CA ALA A 77 3.02 -37.94 -0.51
C ALA A 77 2.67 -38.60 0.83
N ASP A 78 2.30 -37.83 1.86
CA ASP A 78 1.94 -38.38 3.18
C ASP A 78 0.42 -38.40 3.38
N GLN A 79 -0.27 -39.25 2.60
CA GLN A 79 -1.75 -39.35 2.55
C GLN A 79 -2.37 -40.22 3.66
N GLY A 80 -1.68 -40.46 4.77
CA GLY A 80 -2.12 -41.39 5.83
C GLY A 80 -2.79 -40.77 7.06
N SER A 81 -2.48 -39.52 7.42
CA SER A 81 -3.01 -38.86 8.62
C SER A 81 -4.18 -37.94 8.28
N ALA A 82 -5.17 -37.85 9.18
CA ALA A 82 -6.25 -36.88 9.06
C ALA A 82 -5.65 -35.48 8.81
N LYS A 83 -5.95 -34.90 7.65
CA LYS A 83 -5.39 -33.62 7.23
C LYS A 83 -5.82 -32.56 8.24
N GLU A 84 -4.86 -32.02 8.98
CA GLU A 84 -5.09 -30.90 9.88
C GLU A 84 -5.77 -29.76 9.11
N THR A 85 -6.88 -29.26 9.65
CA THR A 85 -7.71 -28.25 8.99
C THR A 85 -7.53 -26.85 9.55
N SER A 86 -6.90 -26.73 10.73
CA SER A 86 -6.60 -25.46 11.38
C SER A 86 -5.37 -25.58 12.27
N CYS A 87 -4.62 -24.49 12.38
CA CYS A 87 -3.52 -24.28 13.31
C CYS A 87 -4.00 -23.88 14.72
N GLY A 88 -5.31 -23.70 14.92
CA GLY A 88 -5.90 -23.32 16.21
C GLY A 88 -5.52 -21.91 16.66
N PHE A 89 -5.36 -20.97 15.73
CA PHE A 89 -5.05 -19.59 16.09
C PHE A 89 -6.20 -18.98 16.93
N GLY A 90 -5.82 -18.16 17.91
CA GLY A 90 -6.78 -17.50 18.81
C GLY A 90 -7.23 -16.11 18.34
N TYR A 91 -6.77 -15.63 17.18
CA TYR A 91 -6.97 -14.24 16.75
C TYR A 91 -8.45 -13.92 16.59
N GLU A 92 -9.23 -14.79 15.95
CA GLU A 92 -10.65 -14.56 15.71
C GLU A 92 -11.42 -14.35 17.01
N SER A 93 -11.12 -15.13 18.05
CA SER A 93 -11.75 -14.96 19.36
C SER A 93 -11.34 -13.65 20.04
N ALA A 94 -10.13 -13.15 19.76
CA ALA A 94 -9.69 -11.84 20.22
C ALA A 94 -10.42 -10.69 19.52
N PHE A 95 -10.98 -10.88 18.32
CA PHE A 95 -11.68 -9.84 17.55
C PHE A 95 -13.20 -10.03 17.42
N SER A 96 -13.74 -11.21 17.77
CA SER A 96 -15.17 -11.54 17.60
C SER A 96 -16.10 -10.84 18.60
N ASN A 97 -15.57 -10.37 19.73
CA ASN A 97 -16.36 -9.77 20.82
C ASN A 97 -16.51 -8.24 20.71
N SER A 98 -16.13 -7.64 19.58
CA SER A 98 -16.33 -6.20 19.42
C SER A 98 -17.83 -5.89 19.40
N PRO A 99 -18.29 -4.86 20.12
CA PRO A 99 -19.65 -4.38 19.98
C PRO A 99 -19.92 -4.07 18.50
N PRO A 100 -21.16 -4.31 18.00
CA PRO A 100 -21.51 -3.99 16.63
C PRO A 100 -21.10 -2.56 16.34
N LEU A 101 -20.54 -2.33 15.15
CA LEU A 101 -20.33 -0.98 14.65
C LEU A 101 -21.66 -0.24 14.83
N PRO A 102 -21.70 0.91 15.50
CA PRO A 102 -22.96 1.59 15.78
C PRO A 102 -23.68 1.85 14.45
N GLU A 103 -24.76 1.10 14.20
CA GLU A 103 -25.64 1.30 13.06
C GLU A 103 -26.18 2.73 13.15
N GLY A 104 -25.74 3.62 12.24
CA GLY A 104 -26.26 4.98 12.15
C GLY A 104 -25.33 6.13 12.52
N VAL A 105 -24.00 5.97 12.59
CA VAL A 105 -23.08 7.15 12.60
C VAL A 105 -22.93 7.74 11.20
N SER A 106 -24.05 8.00 10.51
CA SER A 106 -24.10 8.98 9.43
C SER A 106 -24.34 10.34 10.09
N GLY A 107 -23.27 11.08 10.36
CA GLY A 107 -23.39 12.48 10.80
C GLY A 107 -23.37 12.70 12.30
N ARG A 108 -22.36 12.20 13.02
CA ARG A 108 -21.92 12.95 14.20
C ARG A 108 -21.36 14.27 13.71
N ASN A 109 -22.14 15.34 13.84
CA ASN A 109 -21.63 16.71 13.91
C ASN A 109 -20.76 16.77 15.18
N ASP A 110 -19.51 16.31 15.08
CA ASP A 110 -18.57 16.34 16.18
C ASP A 110 -18.09 17.78 16.33
N ASP A 111 -18.72 18.51 17.25
CA ASP A 111 -18.18 19.71 17.92
C ASP A 111 -17.03 19.32 18.87
N ARG A 112 -16.26 18.28 18.53
CA ARG A 112 -15.10 17.85 19.30
C ARG A 112 -13.96 18.79 18.96
N THR A 113 -13.69 19.71 19.88
CA THR A 113 -12.47 20.53 19.98
C THR A 113 -11.23 19.71 20.38
N GLU A 114 -11.21 18.40 20.06
CA GLU A 114 -10.07 17.53 20.30
C GLU A 114 -8.89 17.99 19.41
N PRO A 115 -7.66 18.01 19.95
CA PRO A 115 -6.49 18.48 19.22
C PRO A 115 -6.29 17.71 17.90
N THR A 116 -6.05 18.47 16.83
CA THR A 116 -5.95 18.02 15.44
C THR A 116 -4.59 17.38 15.11
N THR A 117 -3.94 16.71 16.05
CA THR A 117 -2.68 15.98 15.80
C THR A 117 -2.63 14.75 16.69
N GLU A 118 -2.16 13.61 16.15
CA GLU A 118 -1.79 12.45 16.98
C GLU A 118 -0.92 12.95 18.16
N PRO A 119 -1.32 12.71 19.41
CA PRO A 119 -0.58 13.23 20.55
C PRO A 119 0.82 12.60 20.56
N PRO A 120 1.88 13.39 20.81
CA PRO A 120 3.21 12.82 21.01
C PRO A 120 3.18 11.88 22.22
N PRO A 121 4.08 10.87 22.27
CA PRO A 121 4.16 10.01 23.45
C PRO A 121 4.46 10.85 24.70
N PRO A 122 3.99 10.44 25.90
CA PRO A 122 4.22 11.19 27.15
C PRO A 122 5.69 11.50 27.43
N TYR A 123 6.59 10.63 26.96
CA TYR A 123 8.03 10.82 26.93
C TYR A 123 8.66 9.91 25.87
N THR A 124 9.96 10.06 25.61
CA THR A 124 10.75 9.12 24.82
C THR A 124 11.97 8.65 25.62
N TYR A 125 12.52 7.49 25.28
CA TYR A 125 13.73 6.97 25.93
C TYR A 125 14.66 6.30 24.91
N ARG A 126 15.97 6.27 25.20
CA ARG A 126 16.94 5.56 24.37
C ARG A 126 17.04 4.10 24.82
N LEU A 127 16.96 3.16 23.88
CA LEU A 127 17.12 1.73 24.16
C LEU A 127 18.61 1.43 24.41
N ALA A 128 18.96 1.16 25.66
CA ALA A 128 20.33 0.83 26.05
C ALA A 128 20.76 -0.53 25.46
N GLY A 129 22.05 -0.68 25.14
CA GLY A 129 22.63 -1.95 24.69
C GLY A 129 22.35 -2.34 23.23
N TRP A 130 21.68 -1.49 22.44
CA TRP A 130 21.38 -1.77 21.03
C TRP A 130 22.57 -1.56 20.06
N ARG A 131 23.71 -1.04 20.57
CA ARG A 131 24.83 -0.54 19.76
C ARG A 131 25.63 -1.60 19.00
N ASP A 132 25.47 -2.88 19.32
CA ASP A 132 26.30 -3.93 18.72
C ASP A 132 26.12 -4.05 17.19
N HIS A 133 25.05 -3.46 16.64
CA HIS A 133 24.76 -3.50 15.21
C HIS A 133 24.56 -2.13 14.53
N HIS A 134 24.49 -1.04 15.30
CA HIS A 134 24.05 0.26 14.77
C HIS A 134 24.74 1.47 15.44
N PRO A 135 25.11 2.51 14.67
CA PRO A 135 25.86 3.66 15.18
C PRO A 135 25.01 4.68 15.98
N GLU A 136 23.69 4.57 15.93
CA GLU A 136 22.75 5.49 16.57
C GLU A 136 22.03 4.77 17.72
N ASP A 137 21.64 5.47 18.79
CA ASP A 137 20.77 4.83 19.80
C ASP A 137 19.32 4.88 19.31
N LEU A 138 18.61 3.75 19.38
CA LEU A 138 17.19 3.69 19.05
C LEU A 138 16.36 4.42 20.13
N VAL A 139 15.80 5.58 19.77
CA VAL A 139 14.77 6.29 20.53
C VAL A 139 13.41 5.60 20.41
N MET A 140 12.83 5.23 21.55
CA MET A 140 11.56 4.54 21.72
C MET A 140 10.50 5.47 22.33
N PRO A 141 9.21 5.27 22.02
CA PRO A 141 8.13 5.99 22.69
C PRO A 141 7.90 5.44 24.10
N GLY A 142 7.58 6.33 25.04
CA GLY A 142 7.33 6.04 26.45
C GLY A 142 5.87 5.77 26.78
N TYR A 143 5.23 4.83 26.10
CA TYR A 143 3.89 4.39 26.46
C TYR A 143 3.92 3.35 27.60
N LYS A 144 2.83 3.25 28.34
CA LYS A 144 2.62 2.20 29.33
C LYS A 144 1.51 1.29 28.84
N ASP A 145 1.85 0.06 28.48
CA ASP A 145 0.89 -0.99 28.17
C ASP A 145 1.37 -2.32 28.75
N THR A 146 0.43 -3.26 28.88
CA THR A 146 0.67 -4.63 29.36
C THR A 146 0.53 -5.65 28.23
N MET A 147 0.56 -5.21 26.97
CA MET A 147 0.35 -6.09 25.85
C MET A 147 1.55 -7.03 25.70
N PRO A 148 1.35 -8.35 25.70
CA PRO A 148 2.44 -9.28 25.53
C PRO A 148 3.01 -9.19 24.11
N LEU A 149 4.26 -9.64 23.97
CA LEU A 149 4.83 -9.92 22.65
C LEU A 149 3.99 -11.02 21.99
N PHE A 150 3.53 -10.81 20.77
CA PHE A 150 2.86 -11.86 20.01
C PHE A 150 3.85 -12.99 19.71
N GLU A 151 3.39 -14.23 19.84
CA GLU A 151 4.21 -15.41 19.60
C GLU A 151 4.93 -15.35 18.24
N ARG A 152 4.23 -14.91 17.19
CA ARG A 152 4.79 -14.83 15.83
C ARG A 152 5.71 -13.61 15.60
N ALA A 153 5.66 -12.62 16.49
CA ALA A 153 6.55 -11.47 16.52
C ALA A 153 7.89 -11.80 17.20
N ASP A 154 7.96 -12.91 17.94
CA ASP A 154 9.20 -13.43 18.51
C ASP A 154 9.99 -14.29 17.51
N GLY A 155 11.23 -14.62 17.89
CA GLY A 155 12.07 -15.60 17.23
C GLY A 155 11.41 -16.96 17.01
N TRP A 156 11.87 -17.66 15.98
CA TRP A 156 11.47 -19.03 15.72
C TRP A 156 12.11 -19.94 16.78
N SER A 157 11.31 -20.34 17.76
CA SER A 157 11.70 -21.28 18.83
C SER A 157 11.47 -22.74 18.44
N THR A 158 10.63 -22.98 17.43
CA THR A 158 10.32 -24.31 16.89
C THR A 158 10.90 -24.47 15.47
N PRO A 159 11.19 -25.71 15.01
CA PRO A 159 11.67 -25.95 13.66
C PRO A 159 10.72 -25.49 12.56
N THR A 160 9.41 -25.54 12.85
CA THR A 160 8.33 -25.13 11.94
C THR A 160 7.25 -24.36 12.69
N ARG A 161 6.55 -23.47 11.99
CA ARG A 161 5.29 -22.86 12.42
C ARG A 161 4.17 -23.31 11.50
N CYS A 162 2.97 -23.39 12.04
CA CYS A 162 1.76 -23.67 11.30
C CYS A 162 1.29 -22.40 10.55
N PHE A 163 0.73 -22.57 9.35
CA PHE A 163 0.14 -21.55 8.49
C PHE A 163 -1.18 -22.07 7.91
N GLU A 164 -2.24 -21.29 7.99
CA GLU A 164 -3.51 -21.56 7.32
C GLU A 164 -3.52 -20.82 5.99
N THR A 165 -3.66 -21.56 4.89
CA THR A 165 -3.73 -21.00 3.53
C THR A 165 -5.03 -21.41 2.86
N PRO A 166 -5.43 -20.76 1.75
CA PRO A 166 -6.56 -21.23 0.94
C PRO A 166 -6.44 -22.68 0.44
N ALA A 167 -5.23 -23.25 0.41
CA ALA A 167 -4.98 -24.65 0.04
C ALA A 167 -4.95 -25.62 1.25
N GLY A 168 -5.18 -25.11 2.46
CA GLY A 168 -5.14 -25.85 3.72
C GLY A 168 -3.94 -25.48 4.62
N VAL A 169 -3.79 -26.24 5.71
CA VAL A 169 -2.73 -26.05 6.71
C VAL A 169 -1.37 -26.45 6.14
N ARG A 170 -0.33 -25.67 6.47
CA ARG A 170 1.06 -25.91 6.12
C ARG A 170 1.98 -25.69 7.32
N HIS A 171 2.92 -26.61 7.51
CA HIS A 171 4.01 -26.45 8.47
C HIS A 171 5.27 -26.01 7.73
N LEU A 172 5.71 -24.77 7.96
CA LEU A 172 6.84 -24.18 7.26
C LEU A 172 7.94 -23.88 8.26
N ASN A 173 9.20 -24.11 7.89
CA ASN A 173 10.35 -23.54 8.61
C ASN A 173 10.55 -22.04 8.25
N GLU A 174 11.44 -21.35 8.95
CA GLU A 174 11.62 -19.89 8.78
C GLU A 174 12.00 -19.51 7.33
N SER A 175 12.88 -20.28 6.69
CA SER A 175 13.27 -20.04 5.30
C SER A 175 12.13 -20.31 4.31
N GLN A 176 11.28 -21.30 4.56
CA GLN A 176 10.10 -21.57 3.74
C GLN A 176 9.03 -20.50 3.90
N ALA A 177 8.81 -20.00 5.13
CA ALA A 177 7.93 -18.86 5.39
C ALA A 177 8.44 -17.59 4.68
N PHE A 178 9.77 -17.37 4.67
CA PHE A 178 10.39 -16.26 3.95
C PHE A 178 10.06 -16.34 2.45
N GLU A 179 10.25 -17.50 1.84
CA GLU A 179 9.94 -17.70 0.41
C GLU A 179 8.45 -17.62 0.11
N LEU A 180 7.58 -18.05 1.03
CA LEU A 180 6.14 -17.87 0.89
C LEU A 180 5.78 -16.38 0.80
N TYR A 181 6.21 -15.57 1.78
CA TYR A 181 5.89 -14.14 1.80
C TYR A 181 6.55 -13.38 0.64
N ARG A 182 7.76 -13.78 0.25
CA ARG A 182 8.38 -13.28 -0.97
C ARG A 182 7.56 -13.61 -2.21
N THR A 183 7.13 -14.86 -2.37
CA THR A 183 6.30 -15.30 -3.50
C THR A 183 4.98 -14.55 -3.54
N ILE A 184 4.31 -14.36 -2.39
CA ILE A 184 3.09 -13.54 -2.29
C ILE A 184 3.36 -12.12 -2.81
N ALA A 185 4.42 -11.46 -2.34
CA ALA A 185 4.76 -10.11 -2.76
C ALA A 185 5.12 -10.01 -4.24
N GLU A 186 6.01 -10.87 -4.73
CA GLU A 186 6.50 -10.84 -6.12
C GLU A 186 5.40 -11.23 -7.11
N SER A 187 4.58 -12.24 -6.80
CA SER A 187 3.49 -12.69 -7.68
C SER A 187 2.32 -11.70 -7.73
N THR A 188 2.00 -11.06 -6.60
CA THR A 188 0.92 -10.07 -6.54
C THR A 188 1.33 -8.75 -7.15
N THR A 189 2.57 -8.28 -6.89
CA THR A 189 3.00 -6.95 -7.33
C THR A 189 3.83 -6.96 -8.60
N GLY A 190 4.23 -8.13 -9.11
CA GLY A 190 5.13 -8.32 -10.26
C GLY A 190 6.53 -7.71 -10.09
N LEU A 191 6.89 -7.31 -8.87
CA LEU A 191 8.17 -6.68 -8.54
C LEU A 191 9.04 -7.65 -7.76
N THR A 192 10.28 -7.84 -8.20
CA THR A 192 11.27 -8.63 -7.46
C THR A 192 11.60 -7.98 -6.11
N MET A 193 11.63 -8.79 -5.07
CA MET A 193 12.01 -8.39 -3.72
C MET A 193 13.52 -8.28 -3.62
N ASN A 194 14.02 -7.17 -3.05
CA ASN A 194 15.44 -7.10 -2.72
C ASN A 194 15.73 -7.89 -1.44
N THR A 195 16.53 -8.94 -1.57
CA THR A 195 16.93 -9.85 -0.48
C THR A 195 18.38 -9.61 -0.03
N SER A 196 19.01 -8.52 -0.46
CA SER A 196 20.34 -8.13 -0.02
C SER A 196 20.39 -7.90 1.51
N PRO A 197 21.46 -8.29 2.23
CA PRO A 197 21.52 -8.23 3.69
C PRO A 197 21.29 -6.84 4.32
N GLU A 198 21.56 -5.79 3.58
CA GLU A 198 21.41 -4.39 3.97
C GLU A 198 19.97 -3.86 3.83
N VAL A 199 19.08 -4.58 3.15
CA VAL A 199 17.70 -4.15 2.93
C VAL A 199 16.76 -4.93 3.84
N ARG A 200 15.86 -4.19 4.48
CA ARG A 200 14.68 -4.74 5.14
C ARG A 200 13.51 -4.64 4.19
N THR A 201 12.73 -5.71 4.13
CA THR A 201 11.49 -5.74 3.38
C THR A 201 10.34 -6.01 4.32
N ILE A 202 9.23 -5.32 4.08
CA ILE A 202 7.99 -5.47 4.83
C ILE A 202 6.89 -5.89 3.86
N VAL A 203 6.11 -6.89 4.24
CA VAL A 203 4.89 -7.29 3.52
C VAL A 203 3.70 -7.02 4.44
N GLY A 204 2.85 -6.07 4.06
CA GLY A 204 1.55 -5.83 4.68
C GLY A 204 0.49 -6.66 3.98
N LEU A 205 -0.23 -7.49 4.74
CA LEU A 205 -1.37 -8.25 4.27
C LEU A 205 -2.63 -7.69 4.90
N ARG A 206 -3.43 -7.02 4.08
CA ARG A 206 -4.75 -6.52 4.44
C ARG A 206 -5.75 -7.66 4.45
N GLY A 207 -6.57 -7.73 5.49
CA GLY A 207 -7.61 -8.75 5.65
C GLY A 207 -7.06 -10.13 5.95
N ALA A 208 -5.89 -10.26 6.59
CA ALA A 208 -5.30 -11.54 6.99
C ALA A 208 -4.61 -11.42 8.35
N TYR A 209 -4.79 -12.41 9.22
CA TYR A 209 -4.12 -12.47 10.52
C TYR A 209 -2.74 -13.12 10.40
N PRO A 210 -1.83 -12.89 11.37
CA PRO A 210 -0.52 -13.54 11.37
C PRO A 210 -0.62 -15.07 11.31
N GLY A 211 -0.12 -15.66 10.23
CA GLY A 211 -0.22 -17.10 9.97
C GLY A 211 -1.53 -17.58 9.34
N GLN A 212 -2.55 -16.74 9.21
CA GLN A 212 -3.82 -17.04 8.54
C GLN A 212 -3.97 -16.21 7.27
N LEU A 213 -3.63 -16.80 6.14
CA LEU A 213 -3.60 -16.13 4.83
C LEU A 213 -4.95 -16.24 4.11
N ILE A 214 -6.03 -16.36 4.89
CA ILE A 214 -7.41 -16.45 4.42
C ILE A 214 -8.07 -15.11 4.70
N TYR A 215 -8.80 -14.57 3.72
CA TYR A 215 -9.48 -13.30 3.89
C TYR A 215 -10.56 -13.38 4.96
N HIS A 216 -10.49 -12.53 5.99
CA HIS A 216 -11.45 -12.51 7.10
C HIS A 216 -12.50 -11.39 7.02
N GLY A 217 -12.56 -10.66 5.91
CA GLY A 217 -13.49 -9.54 5.73
C GLY A 217 -12.88 -8.17 6.00
N ASN A 218 -11.71 -8.09 6.63
CA ASN A 218 -11.03 -6.83 6.97
C ASN A 218 -11.93 -5.81 7.67
N LEU A 219 -12.49 -6.21 8.82
CA LEU A 219 -13.34 -5.33 9.62
C LEU A 219 -12.64 -4.00 9.92
N PRO A 220 -13.36 -2.86 9.79
CA PRO A 220 -12.76 -1.58 10.02
C PRO A 220 -12.36 -1.34 11.46
N ASP A 221 -11.33 -0.51 11.60
CA ASP A 221 -10.87 0.03 12.87
C ASP A 221 -10.36 -1.06 13.83
N ARG A 222 -9.70 -2.10 13.27
CA ARG A 222 -9.16 -3.25 14.02
C ARG A 222 -7.71 -3.59 13.65
N PHE A 223 -6.97 -4.16 14.61
CA PHE A 223 -5.63 -4.72 14.41
C PHE A 223 -5.68 -6.13 13.81
N ASN A 224 -6.50 -6.31 12.78
CA ASN A 224 -6.79 -7.60 12.16
C ASN A 224 -5.95 -7.86 10.90
N ASP A 225 -5.01 -6.99 10.56
CA ASP A 225 -4.08 -7.20 9.45
C ASP A 225 -2.76 -7.81 9.92
N THR A 226 -1.89 -8.12 8.97
CA THR A 226 -0.53 -8.60 9.23
C THR A 226 0.52 -7.69 8.63
N LEU A 227 1.58 -7.40 9.39
CA LEU A 227 2.84 -6.90 8.87
C LEU A 227 3.90 -7.96 9.08
N VAL A 228 4.58 -8.31 8.00
CA VAL A 228 5.66 -9.30 7.99
C VAL A 228 6.96 -8.57 7.74
N LEU A 229 7.90 -8.66 8.69
CA LEU A 229 9.27 -8.19 8.50
C LEU A 229 10.15 -9.34 7.97
N LEU A 230 10.81 -9.08 6.85
CA LEU A 230 11.69 -10.00 6.14
C LEU A 230 13.10 -9.40 6.03
N TRP A 231 14.12 -10.21 6.34
CA TRP A 231 15.50 -9.85 6.05
C TRP A 231 16.39 -11.08 5.85
N THR A 232 17.52 -10.85 5.21
CA THR A 232 18.59 -11.84 5.08
C THR A 232 19.82 -11.33 5.84
N THR A 233 20.54 -12.20 6.55
CA THR A 233 21.80 -11.81 7.22
C THR A 233 22.96 -11.83 6.23
N LYS A 234 24.14 -11.34 6.63
CA LYS A 234 25.34 -11.38 5.78
C LYS A 234 25.77 -12.81 5.46
N GLU A 235 25.44 -13.75 6.34
CA GLU A 235 25.69 -15.19 6.22
C GLU A 235 24.63 -15.88 5.35
N GLY A 236 23.60 -15.17 4.89
CA GLY A 236 22.54 -15.70 4.05
C GLY A 236 21.36 -16.32 4.81
N PHE A 237 21.32 -16.22 6.14
CA PHE A 237 20.16 -16.69 6.91
C PHE A 237 18.95 -15.79 6.67
N ARG A 238 17.79 -16.41 6.45
CA ARG A 238 16.54 -15.72 6.16
C ARG A 238 15.67 -15.70 7.40
N HIS A 239 15.09 -14.54 7.68
CA HIS A 239 14.29 -14.33 8.87
C HIS A 239 12.92 -13.76 8.57
N VAL A 240 11.95 -14.16 9.40
CA VAL A 240 10.54 -13.77 9.30
C VAL A 240 9.99 -13.44 10.69
N ARG A 241 9.39 -12.26 10.83
CA ARG A 241 8.59 -11.88 12.01
C ARG A 241 7.23 -11.36 11.57
N GLU A 242 6.17 -11.76 12.26
CA GLU A 242 4.80 -11.40 11.89
C GLU A 242 4.14 -10.69 13.05
N PHE A 243 3.54 -9.53 12.76
CA PHE A 243 2.92 -8.66 13.74
C PHE A 243 1.45 -8.49 13.35
N PRO A 244 0.50 -8.65 14.29
CA PRO A 244 -0.86 -8.19 14.08
C PRO A 244 -0.84 -6.66 14.09
N VAL A 245 -1.43 -6.06 13.07
CA VAL A 245 -1.38 -4.62 12.86
C VAL A 245 -2.70 -4.15 12.27
N THR A 246 -2.76 -2.87 12.00
CA THR A 246 -3.57 -2.34 10.91
C THR A 246 -2.64 -1.96 9.76
N THR A 247 -2.85 -2.56 8.59
CA THR A 247 -2.23 -2.07 7.35
C THR A 247 -3.06 -0.94 6.75
N ASP A 248 -4.33 -0.92 7.10
CA ASP A 248 -5.38 0.00 6.71
C ASP A 248 -6.40 0.00 7.87
N PRO A 249 -6.82 1.15 8.43
CA PRO A 249 -7.77 1.20 9.52
C PRO A 249 -9.19 0.83 9.08
N GLY A 250 -9.38 0.15 7.95
CA GLY A 250 -10.57 -0.65 7.77
C GLY A 250 -11.22 -0.78 6.41
N LEU A 251 -10.46 -0.81 5.32
CA LEU A 251 -11.06 -1.08 4.03
C LEU A 251 -11.72 -2.48 3.97
N PHE A 252 -13.02 -2.54 4.24
CA PHE A 252 -13.83 -3.76 4.11
C PHE A 252 -14.04 -4.15 2.63
N ASP A 253 -14.11 -3.16 1.73
CA ASP A 253 -14.26 -3.37 0.28
C ASP A 253 -13.59 -2.26 -0.54
N PHE A 254 -13.42 -2.46 -1.85
CA PHE A 254 -12.79 -1.43 -2.71
C PHE A 254 -13.72 -0.26 -3.10
N GLY A 255 -14.89 -0.17 -2.49
CA GLY A 255 -15.92 0.80 -2.83
C GLY A 255 -15.48 2.24 -2.62
N ARG A 256 -16.07 3.13 -3.43
CA ARG A 256 -15.80 4.57 -3.43
C ARG A 256 -15.96 5.22 -2.04
N HIS A 257 -16.83 4.67 -1.20
CA HIS A 257 -17.13 5.19 0.13
C HIS A 257 -16.30 4.55 1.26
N HIS A 258 -15.46 3.57 0.95
CA HIS A 258 -14.82 2.72 1.95
C HIS A 258 -13.30 2.88 2.00
N ALA A 259 -12.69 3.60 1.04
CA ALA A 259 -11.26 3.64 0.87
C ALA A 259 -10.63 4.98 1.23
N SER A 260 -9.84 5.01 2.31
CA SER A 260 -9.12 6.20 2.75
C SER A 260 -7.59 6.03 2.85
N PHE A 261 -6.96 5.17 2.04
CA PHE A 261 -5.60 4.66 2.39
C PHE A 261 -4.68 4.38 1.21
N LEU A 262 -3.46 3.94 1.56
CA LEU A 262 -2.55 3.29 0.63
C LEU A 262 -3.31 2.24 -0.17
N ARG A 263 -3.26 2.39 -1.49
CA ARG A 263 -3.82 1.42 -2.42
C ARG A 263 -3.02 0.12 -2.30
N ALA A 264 -3.72 -1.00 -2.19
CA ALA A 264 -3.09 -2.31 -2.11
C ALA A 264 -2.45 -2.72 -3.45
N ASN A 265 -1.87 -3.92 -3.43
CA ASN A 265 -1.23 -4.64 -4.54
C ASN A 265 -0.10 -3.86 -5.21
N ARG A 266 0.74 -3.21 -4.39
CA ARG A 266 1.88 -2.43 -4.88
C ARG A 266 3.00 -2.33 -3.86
N ARG A 267 4.16 -1.87 -4.32
CA ARG A 267 5.31 -1.56 -3.49
C ARG A 267 5.39 -0.06 -3.23
N TYR A 268 5.49 0.29 -1.96
CA TYR A 268 5.86 1.60 -1.44
C TYR A 268 7.32 1.60 -0.98
N ARG A 269 7.95 2.77 -1.03
CA ARG A 269 9.30 2.98 -0.48
C ARG A 269 9.18 3.70 0.84
N LEU A 270 9.61 3.03 1.90
CA LEU A 270 9.78 3.63 3.20
C LEU A 270 11.26 3.99 3.44
N ARG A 271 11.49 4.82 4.45
CA ARG A 271 12.80 5.08 5.01
C ARG A 271 12.75 5.05 6.53
N ASN A 272 13.83 4.58 7.13
CA ASN A 272 14.08 4.72 8.56
C ASN A 272 14.14 6.21 8.93
N GLY A 273 13.36 6.64 9.92
CA GLY A 273 13.26 8.02 10.34
C GLY A 273 12.65 8.18 11.72
N LEU A 274 12.06 9.34 11.97
CA LEU A 274 11.36 9.64 13.21
C LEU A 274 9.88 9.92 12.93
N HIS A 275 9.04 9.53 13.87
CA HIS A 275 7.63 9.92 14.02
C HIS A 275 7.43 10.37 15.47
N ASN A 276 6.85 11.55 15.71
CA ASN A 276 6.65 12.08 17.07
C ASN A 276 7.87 11.94 18.01
N SER A 277 9.06 12.24 17.48
CA SER A 277 10.36 12.18 18.17
C SER A 277 10.87 10.79 18.56
N TYR A 278 10.26 9.69 18.11
CA TYR A 278 10.78 8.33 18.26
C TYR A 278 11.05 7.69 16.89
N HIS A 279 11.88 6.65 16.84
CA HIS A 279 12.20 5.99 15.56
C HIS A 279 11.01 5.26 15.00
N ALA A 280 10.75 5.43 13.71
CA ALA A 280 9.65 4.82 12.97
C ALA A 280 10.06 4.65 11.50
N LEU A 281 9.19 4.06 10.69
CA LEU A 281 9.39 3.98 9.24
C LEU A 281 8.47 4.99 8.57
N ARG A 282 9.03 5.87 7.74
CA ARG A 282 8.27 6.93 7.09
C ARG A 282 8.16 6.71 5.59
N MET A 283 7.05 7.13 4.97
CA MET A 283 6.95 7.14 3.52
C MET A 283 8.04 8.02 2.90
N ALA A 284 8.78 7.45 1.95
CA ALA A 284 9.81 8.15 1.20
C ALA A 284 9.33 8.67 -0.16
N GLU A 285 8.17 8.20 -0.60
CA GLU A 285 7.52 8.65 -1.82
C GLU A 285 6.80 9.97 -1.57
N LYS A 286 6.99 10.91 -2.50
CA LYS A 286 6.25 12.18 -2.51
C LYS A 286 5.04 12.01 -3.40
N SER A 287 3.89 12.50 -2.98
CA SER A 287 2.70 12.62 -3.83
C SER A 287 2.17 11.28 -4.36
N TYR A 288 2.20 10.24 -3.53
CA TYR A 288 1.46 9.00 -3.83
C TYR A 288 -0.04 9.25 -3.72
N VAL A 289 -0.82 8.59 -4.55
CA VAL A 289 -2.28 8.73 -4.52
C VAL A 289 -2.83 7.92 -3.36
N VAL A 290 -3.53 8.60 -2.47
CA VAL A 290 -4.45 7.99 -1.49
C VAL A 290 -5.86 8.30 -1.93
N ARG A 291 -6.81 7.43 -1.60
CA ARG A 291 -8.23 7.77 -1.72
C ARG A 291 -8.71 8.39 -0.41
N ASP A 292 -9.71 9.25 -0.49
CA ASP A 292 -10.41 9.96 0.59
C ASP A 292 -11.76 9.27 0.79
N ASP A 293 -12.13 8.97 2.04
CA ASP A 293 -13.46 8.48 2.35
C ASP A 293 -14.49 9.62 2.23
N THR A 294 -15.66 9.26 1.72
CA THR A 294 -16.77 10.21 1.50
C THR A 294 -17.92 9.97 2.44
N ASN A 295 -17.81 8.97 3.32
CA ASN A 295 -18.86 8.59 4.23
C ASN A 295 -18.80 9.37 5.55
N HIS A 296 -17.82 10.27 5.72
CA HIS A 296 -17.65 11.07 6.93
C HIS A 296 -17.65 10.21 8.21
N ASN A 297 -17.19 8.95 8.12
CA ASN A 297 -17.19 8.01 9.26
C ASN A 297 -16.15 8.39 10.33
N GLY A 298 -15.52 9.56 10.21
CA GLY A 298 -14.61 10.11 11.21
C GLY A 298 -13.22 9.46 11.19
N HIS A 299 -12.92 8.60 10.21
CA HIS A 299 -11.58 8.00 10.08
C HIS A 299 -10.59 8.89 9.32
N TRP A 300 -11.09 9.89 8.58
CA TRP A 300 -10.30 11.01 8.10
C TRP A 300 -10.62 12.29 8.84
N ASP A 301 -9.59 12.79 9.50
CA ASP A 301 -9.61 14.12 10.07
C ASP A 301 -9.35 15.14 8.94
N ASN A 302 -10.19 16.18 8.94
CA ASN A 302 -10.23 17.20 7.89
C ASN A 302 -9.06 18.20 7.92
N ASP A 303 -8.05 18.06 8.79
CA ASP A 303 -6.86 18.92 8.85
C ASP A 303 -5.60 18.31 9.54
N ARG A 304 -5.62 17.06 10.01
CA ARG A 304 -4.61 16.46 10.92
C ARG A 304 -3.18 16.32 10.39
N ASN A 305 -3.01 16.14 9.07
CA ASN A 305 -1.74 15.62 8.52
C ASN A 305 -1.12 16.47 7.40
N GLY A 306 -1.51 17.75 7.26
CA GLY A 306 -0.90 18.68 6.29
C GLY A 306 -1.28 18.45 4.82
N TRP A 307 -2.48 17.92 4.58
CA TRP A 307 -2.96 17.59 3.24
C TRP A 307 -3.66 18.78 2.58
N LEU A 308 -3.39 18.97 1.29
CA LEU A 308 -3.98 20.06 0.51
C LEU A 308 -5.49 19.85 0.38
N SER A 309 -6.27 20.93 0.52
CA SER A 309 -7.71 20.90 0.25
C SER A 309 -7.96 20.29 -1.14
N PRO A 310 -8.98 19.41 -1.29
CA PRO A 310 -9.27 18.80 -2.58
C PRO A 310 -9.52 19.89 -3.61
N ARG A 311 -8.94 19.76 -4.82
CA ARG A 311 -9.08 20.79 -5.87
C ARG A 311 -10.53 20.95 -6.35
N LYS A 312 -11.38 19.96 -6.08
CA LYS A 312 -12.83 19.95 -6.36
C LYS A 312 -13.54 19.20 -5.22
N LEU A 313 -14.78 19.58 -4.88
CA LEU A 313 -15.64 18.91 -3.88
C LEU A 313 -15.93 17.42 -4.12
N ARG A 314 -15.45 16.84 -5.24
CA ARG A 314 -15.60 15.42 -5.61
C ARG A 314 -14.27 14.74 -5.90
N ASP A 315 -13.16 15.41 -5.61
CA ASP A 315 -11.81 14.88 -5.80
C ASP A 315 -11.43 14.03 -4.60
N HIS A 316 -11.64 12.73 -4.76
CA HIS A 316 -11.41 11.74 -3.71
C HIS A 316 -10.02 11.15 -3.76
N ASP A 317 -9.19 11.53 -4.74
CA ASP A 317 -7.81 11.05 -4.82
C ASP A 317 -6.89 12.19 -4.37
N ARG A 318 -6.27 12.08 -3.19
CA ARG A 318 -5.36 13.09 -2.64
C ARG A 318 -3.89 12.66 -2.82
N GLN A 319 -2.99 13.64 -2.84
CA GLN A 319 -1.55 13.39 -2.87
C GLN A 319 -0.99 13.33 -1.46
N GLY A 320 -0.28 12.24 -1.15
CA GLY A 320 0.22 11.98 0.18
C GLY A 320 1.69 12.09 0.43
N SER A 321 1.98 12.27 1.72
CA SER A 321 3.34 12.38 2.24
C SER A 321 3.54 11.88 3.67
N ALA A 322 2.49 11.48 4.39
CA ALA A 322 2.53 11.32 5.85
C ALA A 322 2.24 9.92 6.38
N HIS A 323 2.06 8.90 5.52
CA HIS A 323 1.83 7.54 6.02
C HIS A 323 3.14 6.94 6.54
N ASN A 324 3.08 6.32 7.71
CA ASN A 324 4.22 5.74 8.41
C ASN A 324 3.89 4.32 8.88
N ILE A 325 4.92 3.55 9.27
CA ILE A 325 4.77 2.40 10.16
C ILE A 325 5.30 2.83 11.53
N HIS A 326 4.42 2.90 12.52
CA HIS A 326 4.77 3.33 13.88
C HIS A 326 4.02 2.54 14.96
N MET A 327 4.25 2.90 16.22
CA MET A 327 3.56 2.26 17.34
C MET A 327 2.17 2.85 17.51
N ALA A 328 1.16 2.01 17.76
CA ALA A 328 -0.10 2.44 18.35
C ALA A 328 0.05 2.50 19.88
N GLU A 329 -0.31 3.64 20.47
CA GLU A 329 -0.64 3.67 21.89
C GLU A 329 -1.89 2.82 22.10
N ILE A 330 -1.85 1.83 22.97
CA ILE A 330 -3.03 1.02 23.27
C ILE A 330 -3.26 1.01 24.76
N ASP A 331 -4.41 1.50 25.16
CA ASP A 331 -4.92 1.43 26.52
C ASP A 331 -6.10 0.45 26.60
N GLY A 332 -5.88 -0.80 26.18
CA GLY A 332 -6.91 -1.86 26.22
C GLY A 332 -6.58 -3.16 25.48
N PRO A 333 -7.42 -4.21 25.60
CA PRO A 333 -7.27 -5.43 24.81
C PRO A 333 -7.50 -5.20 23.31
N LEU A 334 -6.80 -5.94 22.44
CA LEU A 334 -6.85 -5.79 20.97
C LEU A 334 -8.27 -5.77 20.37
N GLY A 335 -9.16 -6.64 20.87
CA GLY A 335 -10.54 -6.72 20.39
C GLY A 335 -11.42 -5.51 20.69
N HIS A 336 -10.96 -4.66 21.60
CA HIS A 336 -11.66 -3.43 22.01
C HIS A 336 -10.93 -2.18 21.52
N ALA A 337 -9.74 -2.32 20.94
CA ALA A 337 -8.92 -1.21 20.54
C ALA A 337 -9.43 -0.62 19.20
N SER A 338 -9.75 0.68 19.19
CA SER A 338 -10.19 1.48 18.04
C SER A 338 -9.05 2.33 17.47
N ILE A 339 -8.54 1.95 16.30
CA ILE A 339 -7.40 2.59 15.63
C ILE A 339 -7.57 4.07 15.37
N GLY A 340 -8.79 4.53 15.09
CA GLY A 340 -9.10 5.92 14.73
C GLY A 340 -8.60 6.94 15.75
N ILE A 341 -8.29 6.51 16.98
CA ILE A 341 -7.71 7.34 18.05
C ILE A 341 -6.18 7.47 17.91
N TRP A 342 -5.50 6.46 17.39
CA TRP A 342 -4.04 6.33 17.50
C TRP A 342 -3.29 6.54 16.20
N SER A 343 -3.94 6.33 15.04
CA SER A 343 -3.41 6.78 13.77
C SER A 343 -4.43 6.77 12.66
N ALA A 344 -4.87 7.96 12.24
CA ALA A 344 -5.69 8.11 11.05
C ALA A 344 -4.83 7.86 9.79
N GLY A 345 -4.78 6.58 9.38
CA GLY A 345 -4.24 6.14 8.09
C GLY A 345 -2.79 5.65 8.06
N CYS A 346 -2.04 5.70 9.16
CA CYS A 346 -0.76 4.99 9.21
C CYS A 346 -0.96 3.50 9.49
N GLN A 347 0.11 2.74 9.25
CA GLN A 347 0.20 1.36 9.67
C GLN A 347 0.70 1.35 11.11
N VAL A 348 -0.06 0.78 12.04
CA VAL A 348 0.33 0.80 13.45
C VAL A 348 0.43 -0.58 14.08
N ILE A 349 1.50 -0.75 14.87
CA ILE A 349 1.81 -1.96 15.62
C ILE A 349 1.36 -1.77 17.08
N PRO A 350 0.51 -2.65 17.61
CA PRO A 350 -0.05 -2.55 18.95
C PRO A 350 0.95 -2.99 20.04
N GLY A 351 1.14 -2.17 21.08
CA GLY A 351 1.91 -2.53 22.28
C GLY A 351 3.43 -2.38 22.19
N ILE A 352 4.06 -1.94 23.28
CA ILE A 352 5.49 -1.57 23.33
C ILE A 352 6.41 -2.77 23.13
N ALA A 353 6.00 -3.96 23.58
CA ALA A 353 6.77 -5.18 23.41
C ALA A 353 6.88 -5.55 21.91
N ASN A 354 5.77 -5.49 21.19
CA ASN A 354 5.70 -5.76 19.76
C ASN A 354 6.42 -4.68 18.95
N TRP A 355 6.22 -3.42 19.33
CA TRP A 355 6.95 -2.32 18.69
C TRP A 355 8.45 -2.50 18.84
N ARG A 356 8.94 -2.77 20.05
CA ARG A 356 10.36 -3.03 20.31
C ARG A 356 10.88 -4.20 19.46
N ALA A 357 10.16 -5.32 19.41
CA ALA A 357 10.56 -6.48 18.61
C ALA A 357 10.63 -6.14 17.11
N PHE A 358 9.68 -5.35 16.59
CA PHE A 358 9.70 -4.88 15.21
C PHE A 358 10.85 -3.90 14.95
N ILE A 359 10.88 -2.78 15.66
CA ILE A 359 11.74 -1.64 15.30
C ILE A 359 13.23 -1.95 15.49
N THR A 360 13.58 -2.82 16.44
CA THR A 360 14.97 -3.24 16.66
C THR A 360 15.53 -4.08 15.53
N GLN A 361 14.68 -4.70 14.70
CA GLN A 361 15.07 -5.50 13.54
C GLN A 361 14.87 -4.74 12.22
N ALA A 362 13.80 -3.94 12.13
CA ALA A 362 13.47 -3.15 10.94
C ALA A 362 14.38 -1.92 10.76
N PHE A 363 14.77 -1.27 11.86
CA PHE A 363 15.59 -0.06 11.79
C PHE A 363 17.07 -0.43 11.69
N THR A 364 17.72 -0.02 10.61
CA THR A 364 19.16 -0.29 10.37
C THR A 364 20.00 0.97 10.59
N LYS A 365 19.67 2.07 9.93
CA LYS A 365 20.23 3.40 10.21
C LYS A 365 19.27 4.44 9.68
N THR A 366 19.37 5.65 10.18
CA THR A 366 18.58 6.78 9.69
C THR A 366 18.70 6.91 8.16
N ARG A 367 17.56 7.08 7.49
CA ARG A 367 17.37 7.19 6.04
C ARG A 367 17.60 5.92 5.22
N ASP A 368 17.95 4.80 5.83
CA ASP A 368 17.98 3.53 5.08
C ASP A 368 16.63 3.21 4.48
N ARG A 369 16.69 2.65 3.28
CA ARG A 369 15.51 2.27 2.52
C ARG A 369 14.93 0.98 3.09
N VAL A 370 13.62 0.97 3.19
CA VAL A 370 12.82 -0.22 3.49
C VAL A 370 11.81 -0.36 2.37
N ASP A 371 11.74 -1.53 1.74
CA ASP A 371 10.71 -1.82 0.76
C ASP A 371 9.45 -2.31 1.48
N TYR A 372 8.30 -1.74 1.14
CA TYR A 372 7.02 -2.10 1.74
C TYR A 372 6.04 -2.54 0.66
N PHE A 373 5.68 -3.82 0.64
CA PHE A 373 4.68 -4.39 -0.25
C PHE A 373 3.35 -4.44 0.50
N LEU A 374 2.36 -3.69 0.05
CA LEU A 374 1.00 -3.76 0.60
C LEU A 374 0.14 -4.59 -0.34
N ILE A 375 -0.52 -5.61 0.18
CA ILE A 375 -1.25 -6.63 -0.56
C ILE A 375 -2.61 -6.81 0.08
N ASP A 376 -3.66 -6.87 -0.74
CA ASP A 376 -4.98 -7.31 -0.28
C ASP A 376 -5.00 -8.84 -0.34
N SER A 377 -5.34 -9.52 0.76
CA SER A 377 -5.25 -10.98 0.82
C SER A 377 -6.20 -11.68 -0.17
N ARG A 378 -7.27 -11.01 -0.61
CA ARG A 378 -8.17 -11.47 -1.69
C ARG A 378 -7.47 -11.54 -3.04
N ASP A 379 -6.47 -10.70 -3.25
CA ASP A 379 -5.81 -10.53 -4.53
C ASP A 379 -4.54 -11.37 -4.67
N ILE A 380 -4.18 -12.16 -3.66
CA ILE A 380 -3.04 -13.08 -3.75
C ILE A 380 -3.34 -14.11 -4.86
N PRO A 381 -2.50 -14.20 -5.91
CA PRO A 381 -2.76 -15.09 -7.04
C PRO A 381 -2.98 -16.54 -6.60
N ALA A 382 -3.97 -17.22 -7.16
CA ALA A 382 -4.23 -18.63 -6.87
C ALA A 382 -3.01 -19.52 -7.13
N SER A 383 -2.14 -19.14 -8.07
CA SER A 383 -0.85 -19.79 -8.36
C SER A 383 0.10 -19.91 -7.17
N VAL A 384 -0.07 -19.07 -6.13
CA VAL A 384 0.69 -19.16 -4.88
C VAL A 384 0.26 -20.39 -4.06
N TRP A 385 -1.02 -20.73 -4.13
CA TRP A 385 -1.64 -21.77 -3.32
C TRP A 385 -1.69 -23.11 -4.05
N ARG A 386 -2.01 -23.08 -5.34
CA ARG A 386 -2.26 -24.25 -6.19
C ARG A 386 -1.84 -23.97 -7.64
N PRO A 387 -1.57 -24.99 -8.46
CA PRO A 387 -1.40 -24.78 -9.89
C PRO A 387 -2.59 -24.02 -10.50
N CYS A 388 -2.27 -23.03 -11.33
CA CYS A 388 -3.26 -22.13 -11.93
C CYS A 388 -2.86 -21.93 -13.39
N THR A 389 -3.56 -22.63 -14.28
CA THR A 389 -3.41 -22.47 -15.72
C THR A 389 -4.22 -21.26 -16.14
N ALA A 390 -3.59 -20.29 -16.82
CA ALA A 390 -4.30 -19.10 -17.25
C ALA A 390 -5.44 -19.46 -18.21
N ASP A 391 -6.66 -19.12 -17.81
CA ASP A 391 -7.91 -19.42 -18.53
C ASP A 391 -8.78 -18.16 -18.71
N GLY A 392 -8.31 -17.00 -18.24
CA GLY A 392 -9.02 -15.75 -18.35
C GLY A 392 -10.08 -15.54 -17.27
N THR A 393 -10.13 -16.39 -16.25
CA THR A 393 -10.97 -16.16 -15.06
C THR A 393 -10.31 -15.13 -14.12
N PRO A 394 -11.07 -14.49 -13.20
CA PRO A 394 -10.45 -13.65 -12.17
C PRO A 394 -9.43 -14.39 -11.30
N GLU A 395 -9.66 -15.68 -11.05
CA GLU A 395 -8.77 -16.52 -10.26
C GLU A 395 -7.47 -16.87 -11.03
N CYS A 396 -7.59 -17.17 -12.33
CA CYS A 396 -6.48 -17.54 -13.21
C CYS A 396 -6.42 -16.64 -14.47
N PRO A 397 -6.12 -15.34 -14.30
CA PRO A 397 -6.18 -14.37 -15.40
C PRO A 397 -5.01 -14.55 -16.38
N PHE A 398 -5.19 -14.08 -17.62
CA PHE A 398 -4.08 -13.98 -18.57
C PHE A 398 -3.10 -12.88 -18.13
N ARG A 399 -1.81 -13.21 -18.05
CA ARG A 399 -0.80 -12.25 -17.59
C ARG A 399 -0.28 -11.37 -18.73
N ILE A 400 -0.17 -10.08 -18.45
CA ILE A 400 0.48 -9.08 -19.32
C ILE A 400 1.84 -8.75 -18.71
N ASP A 401 2.87 -9.51 -19.08
CA ASP A 401 4.22 -9.36 -18.54
C ASP A 401 5.09 -8.34 -19.32
N THR A 402 4.62 -7.86 -20.47
CA THR A 402 5.32 -6.86 -21.30
C THR A 402 4.37 -5.89 -21.95
N LEU A 403 4.80 -4.63 -22.08
CA LEU A 403 4.12 -3.60 -22.86
C LEU A 403 5.03 -3.07 -23.98
N PRO A 404 4.49 -2.77 -25.18
CA PRO A 404 3.09 -2.96 -25.57
C PRO A 404 2.70 -4.44 -25.66
N TYR A 405 1.42 -4.72 -25.48
CA TYR A 405 0.83 -6.06 -25.49
C TYR A 405 -0.28 -6.13 -26.52
N THR A 406 -0.41 -7.27 -27.19
CA THR A 406 -1.54 -7.57 -28.07
C THR A 406 -1.91 -9.04 -27.93
N SER A 407 -3.20 -9.32 -27.79
CA SER A 407 -3.72 -10.68 -27.70
C SER A 407 -5.09 -10.80 -28.35
N GLN A 408 -5.41 -11.99 -28.83
CA GLN A 408 -6.75 -12.35 -29.29
C GLN A 408 -7.51 -13.06 -28.16
N GLY A 409 -8.80 -12.80 -28.05
CA GLY A 409 -9.69 -13.47 -27.11
C GLY A 409 -11.09 -13.62 -27.68
N ASP A 410 -11.92 -14.44 -27.04
CA ASP A 410 -13.32 -14.64 -27.45
C ASP A 410 -14.20 -14.83 -26.21
N THR A 411 -14.99 -13.82 -25.85
CA THR A 411 -15.87 -13.90 -24.68
C THR A 411 -16.95 -14.97 -24.87
N SER A 412 -17.26 -15.41 -26.10
CA SER A 412 -18.18 -16.51 -26.33
C SER A 412 -17.60 -17.88 -25.93
N GLN A 413 -16.29 -17.97 -25.71
CA GLN A 413 -15.63 -19.19 -25.22
C GLN A 413 -15.43 -19.19 -23.70
N SER A 414 -15.60 -18.03 -23.04
CA SER A 414 -15.51 -17.95 -21.59
C SER A 414 -16.74 -18.57 -20.92
N GLY A 415 -16.50 -19.41 -19.92
CA GLY A 415 -17.54 -19.95 -19.04
C GLY A 415 -17.87 -19.07 -17.84
N VAL A 416 -17.21 -17.93 -17.69
CA VAL A 416 -17.26 -17.10 -16.47
C VAL A 416 -18.07 -15.83 -16.66
N GLN A 417 -18.90 -15.56 -15.65
CA GLN A 417 -19.70 -14.35 -15.45
C GLN A 417 -19.56 -13.97 -13.97
N ALA A 418 -18.39 -13.46 -13.59
CA ALA A 418 -18.04 -13.25 -12.19
C ALA A 418 -18.70 -11.99 -11.62
N TRP A 419 -18.94 -10.98 -12.45
CA TRP A 419 -19.39 -9.66 -12.03
C TRP A 419 -20.52 -9.15 -12.92
N GLU A 420 -21.54 -8.56 -12.29
CA GLU A 420 -22.68 -8.00 -13.03
C GLU A 420 -22.64 -6.47 -13.17
N THR A 421 -21.98 -5.82 -12.21
CA THR A 421 -21.92 -4.37 -12.09
C THR A 421 -20.53 -3.97 -11.62
N TYR A 422 -20.09 -2.78 -12.03
CA TYR A 422 -18.79 -2.22 -11.68
C TYR A 422 -19.00 -0.81 -11.13
N SER A 423 -18.33 -0.45 -10.03
CA SER A 423 -18.53 0.84 -9.35
C SER A 423 -18.23 2.08 -10.22
N GLY A 424 -17.41 1.91 -11.27
CA GLY A 424 -17.07 2.95 -12.22
C GLY A 424 -18.01 3.06 -13.42
N SER A 425 -18.93 2.11 -13.62
CA SER A 425 -19.82 2.05 -14.79
C SER A 425 -21.25 2.46 -14.46
N ASP A 426 -21.89 3.16 -15.40
CA ASP A 426 -23.32 3.49 -15.38
C ASP A 426 -24.17 2.41 -16.07
N LYS A 427 -23.53 1.34 -16.58
CA LYS A 427 -24.18 0.22 -17.27
C LYS A 427 -23.85 -1.09 -16.55
N ALA A 428 -24.80 -2.02 -16.61
CA ALA A 428 -24.56 -3.39 -16.21
C ALA A 428 -23.88 -4.16 -17.35
N TYR A 429 -22.79 -4.86 -17.02
CA TYR A 429 -22.12 -5.84 -17.87
C TYR A 429 -22.13 -7.12 -17.06
N SER A 430 -23.08 -8.01 -17.38
CA SER A 430 -23.31 -9.27 -16.68
C SER A 430 -23.20 -10.46 -17.64
N GLY A 431 -22.48 -10.25 -18.73
CA GLY A 431 -22.26 -11.24 -19.76
C GLY A 431 -21.07 -12.14 -19.43
N ARG A 432 -20.43 -12.69 -20.45
CA ARG A 432 -19.22 -13.50 -20.31
C ARG A 432 -17.99 -12.60 -20.29
N GLU A 433 -17.03 -12.96 -19.46
CA GLU A 433 -15.85 -12.14 -19.13
C GLU A 433 -14.53 -12.84 -19.48
N ILE A 434 -13.52 -12.06 -19.87
CA ILE A 434 -12.12 -12.47 -19.90
C ILE A 434 -11.29 -11.47 -19.11
N THR A 435 -10.54 -11.98 -18.13
CA THR A 435 -9.70 -11.19 -17.23
C THR A 435 -8.22 -11.31 -17.60
N TYR A 436 -7.56 -10.17 -17.64
CA TYR A 436 -6.12 -10.03 -17.74
C TYR A 436 -5.56 -9.42 -16.46
N ALA A 437 -4.36 -9.80 -16.04
CA ALA A 437 -3.62 -9.16 -14.96
C ALA A 437 -2.42 -8.39 -15.52
N LEU A 438 -2.35 -7.11 -15.20
CA LEU A 438 -1.27 -6.21 -15.58
C LEU A 438 -0.56 -5.70 -14.33
N THR A 439 0.77 -5.78 -14.33
CA THR A 439 1.60 -5.08 -13.34
C THR A 439 2.32 -3.92 -14.01
N VAL A 440 2.36 -2.78 -13.33
CA VAL A 440 3.20 -1.63 -13.71
C VAL A 440 4.07 -1.19 -12.55
N ASP A 441 5.33 -0.87 -12.83
CA ASP A 441 6.33 -0.44 -11.84
C ASP A 441 6.60 1.07 -11.84
N ARG A 442 5.97 1.78 -12.78
CA ARG A 442 6.10 3.22 -13.01
C ARG A 442 4.73 3.84 -13.26
N ARG A 443 4.61 5.12 -12.90
CA ARG A 443 3.49 5.94 -13.31
C ARG A 443 3.52 6.11 -14.84
N GLY A 444 2.35 6.11 -15.46
CA GLY A 444 2.23 6.37 -16.89
C GLY A 444 0.79 6.44 -17.36
N LYS A 445 0.61 6.70 -18.64
CA LYS A 445 -0.70 6.75 -19.27
C LYS A 445 -1.03 5.39 -19.89
N LEU A 446 -1.88 4.62 -19.21
CA LEU A 446 -2.40 3.35 -19.69
C LEU A 446 -3.39 3.60 -20.82
N THR A 447 -3.16 2.96 -21.96
CA THR A 447 -4.10 2.94 -23.09
C THR A 447 -4.46 1.49 -23.40
N ILE A 448 -5.75 1.19 -23.33
CA ILE A 448 -6.33 -0.09 -23.72
C ILE A 448 -7.26 0.14 -24.90
N ARG A 449 -7.20 -0.72 -25.91
CA ARG A 449 -8.10 -0.72 -27.06
C ARG A 449 -8.59 -2.14 -27.37
N LEU A 450 -9.84 -2.25 -27.79
CA LEU A 450 -10.48 -3.47 -28.25
C LEU A 450 -10.88 -3.32 -29.72
N ASP A 451 -10.42 -4.25 -30.54
CA ASP A 451 -10.85 -4.40 -31.93
C ASP A 451 -11.77 -5.62 -32.04
N TYR A 452 -13.03 -5.38 -32.43
CA TYR A 452 -14.05 -6.41 -32.65
C TYR A 452 -15.02 -5.96 -33.74
N GLN A 453 -15.72 -6.91 -34.37
CA GLN A 453 -16.68 -6.65 -35.43
C GLN A 453 -18.12 -6.74 -34.92
N PRO A 454 -19.04 -5.86 -35.37
CA PRO A 454 -20.47 -6.01 -35.11
C PRO A 454 -21.00 -7.42 -35.52
N PRO A 455 -22.00 -7.98 -34.81
CA PRO A 455 -22.80 -7.32 -33.79
C PRO A 455 -22.17 -7.30 -32.39
N VAL A 456 -21.00 -7.92 -32.18
CA VAL A 456 -20.35 -8.03 -30.86
C VAL A 456 -20.31 -6.67 -30.14
N ARG A 457 -20.60 -6.66 -28.84
CA ARG A 457 -20.35 -5.50 -27.97
C ARG A 457 -19.57 -5.94 -26.75
N LEU A 458 -18.51 -5.20 -26.49
CA LEU A 458 -17.64 -5.41 -25.35
C LEU A 458 -17.49 -4.09 -24.62
N ALA A 459 -17.06 -4.16 -23.37
CA ALA A 459 -16.39 -3.08 -22.68
C ALA A 459 -15.13 -3.63 -22.03
N VAL A 460 -14.18 -2.74 -21.75
CA VAL A 460 -13.06 -3.05 -20.86
C VAL A 460 -13.20 -2.26 -19.59
N HIS A 461 -13.07 -2.94 -18.46
CA HIS A 461 -13.01 -2.37 -17.11
C HIS A 461 -11.58 -2.48 -16.58
N VAL A 462 -11.10 -1.44 -15.91
CA VAL A 462 -9.79 -1.41 -15.25
C VAL A 462 -10.01 -1.39 -13.74
N LEU A 463 -9.57 -2.43 -13.05
CA LEU A 463 -9.76 -2.62 -11.62
C LEU A 463 -8.41 -2.59 -10.89
N GLU A 464 -8.35 -2.01 -9.70
CA GLU A 464 -7.14 -2.00 -8.85
C GLU A 464 -7.01 -3.21 -7.90
N GLY A 465 -7.99 -4.11 -7.96
CA GLY A 465 -8.07 -5.37 -7.21
C GLY A 465 -9.12 -6.27 -7.86
N SER A 466 -9.21 -7.53 -7.45
CA SER A 466 -10.15 -8.54 -7.97
C SER A 466 -11.55 -8.37 -7.35
N ASP A 467 -12.07 -7.15 -7.40
CA ASP A 467 -13.37 -6.75 -6.85
C ASP A 467 -14.03 -5.76 -7.83
N PRO A 468 -15.30 -5.94 -8.23
CA PRO A 468 -15.97 -5.03 -9.15
C PRO A 468 -16.09 -3.59 -8.60
N LYS A 469 -16.03 -3.44 -7.28
CA LYS A 469 -15.98 -2.14 -6.60
C LYS A 469 -14.63 -1.43 -6.78
N ALA A 470 -13.58 -2.16 -7.15
CA ALA A 470 -12.24 -1.64 -7.45
C ALA A 470 -12.10 -1.02 -8.85
N CYS A 471 -13.20 -0.92 -9.62
CA CYS A 471 -13.19 -0.32 -10.94
C CYS A 471 -12.80 1.17 -10.89
N VAL A 472 -11.71 1.52 -11.57
CA VAL A 472 -11.17 2.90 -11.64
C VAL A 472 -11.33 3.56 -13.00
N ALA A 473 -11.64 2.79 -14.04
CA ALA A 473 -11.97 3.28 -15.38
C ALA A 473 -12.68 2.19 -16.19
N TRP A 474 -13.46 2.58 -17.19
CA TRP A 474 -14.04 1.64 -18.16
C TRP A 474 -14.35 2.33 -19.50
N GLY A 475 -14.61 1.53 -20.55
CA GLY A 475 -15.10 2.03 -21.83
C GLY A 475 -15.46 0.94 -22.85
N ASP A 476 -16.41 1.23 -23.75
CA ASP A 476 -16.97 0.28 -24.75
C ASP A 476 -15.96 -0.20 -25.82
N LYS A 477 -14.82 0.49 -26.00
CA LYS A 477 -13.76 0.09 -26.97
C LYS A 477 -12.37 0.49 -26.54
N ALA A 478 -12.25 1.51 -25.71
CA ALA A 478 -10.97 2.02 -25.28
C ALA A 478 -11.06 2.64 -23.91
N VAL A 479 -9.96 2.55 -23.17
CA VAL A 479 -9.73 3.25 -21.92
C VAL A 479 -8.39 3.96 -22.02
N ILE A 480 -8.36 5.23 -21.60
CA ILE A 480 -7.13 5.99 -21.42
C ILE A 480 -7.14 6.54 -20.00
N ARG A 481 -6.15 6.16 -19.19
CA ARG A 481 -6.10 6.52 -17.77
C ARG A 481 -4.66 6.68 -17.31
N ASP A 482 -4.39 7.77 -16.58
CA ASP A 482 -3.15 7.87 -15.82
C ASP A 482 -3.22 6.88 -14.65
N ILE A 483 -2.23 5.99 -14.54
CA ILE A 483 -2.15 4.96 -13.50
C ILE A 483 -0.86 5.10 -12.71
N GLU A 484 -0.90 4.62 -11.48
CA GLU A 484 0.25 4.56 -10.58
C GLU A 484 0.92 3.18 -10.66
N PRO A 485 2.14 3.01 -10.13
CA PRO A 485 2.71 1.68 -9.91
C PRO A 485 1.76 0.78 -9.10
N GLY A 486 1.60 -0.47 -9.52
CA GLY A 486 0.75 -1.48 -8.89
C GLY A 486 0.25 -2.55 -9.86
N ARG A 487 -0.58 -3.46 -9.34
CA ARG A 487 -1.32 -4.44 -10.12
C ARG A 487 -2.72 -3.94 -10.46
N TYR A 488 -3.14 -4.27 -11.67
CA TYR A 488 -4.44 -3.96 -12.24
C TYR A 488 -5.04 -5.21 -12.88
N PHE A 489 -6.36 -5.34 -12.83
CA PHE A 489 -7.10 -6.30 -13.63
C PHE A 489 -7.78 -5.58 -14.79
N LEU A 490 -7.66 -6.13 -15.99
CA LEU A 490 -8.36 -5.66 -17.18
C LEU A 490 -9.42 -6.69 -17.53
N VAL A 491 -10.69 -6.31 -17.41
CA VAL A 491 -11.82 -7.23 -17.60
C VAL A 491 -12.53 -6.85 -18.88
N VAL A 492 -12.45 -7.72 -19.88
CA VAL A 492 -13.22 -7.58 -21.13
C VAL A 492 -14.54 -8.30 -20.93
N ASP A 493 -15.62 -7.54 -20.88
CA ASP A 493 -16.95 -8.00 -20.49
C ASP A 493 -17.98 -7.67 -21.59
N THR A 494 -19.07 -8.43 -21.62
CA THR A 494 -20.19 -8.28 -22.54
C THR A 494 -21.42 -7.79 -21.79
N PRO A 495 -22.31 -7.01 -22.42
CA PRO A 495 -23.60 -6.69 -21.82
C PRO A 495 -24.44 -7.96 -21.61
N SER A 496 -25.48 -7.87 -20.78
CA SER A 496 -26.38 -8.99 -20.50
C SER A 496 -27.01 -9.59 -21.78
N GLN A 497 -27.49 -10.85 -21.69
CA GLN A 497 -27.88 -11.70 -22.83
C GLN A 497 -29.01 -11.16 -23.75
N THR A 498 -29.62 -10.00 -23.46
CA THR A 498 -30.67 -9.41 -24.30
C THR A 498 -30.17 -8.68 -25.56
N ALA A 499 -28.94 -9.02 -25.99
CA ALA A 499 -28.25 -8.58 -27.21
C ALA A 499 -27.53 -7.21 -27.09
N PRO A 500 -26.34 -7.12 -27.70
CA PRO A 500 -25.75 -8.04 -28.67
C PRO A 500 -24.67 -8.98 -28.10
N PRO A 501 -24.26 -10.02 -28.85
CA PRO A 501 -23.67 -11.22 -28.27
C PRO A 501 -22.17 -11.07 -27.93
N ALA A 502 -21.73 -11.97 -27.05
CA ALA A 502 -20.32 -12.28 -26.84
C ALA A 502 -19.62 -12.67 -28.15
N GLY A 503 -18.30 -12.51 -28.22
CA GLY A 503 -17.55 -12.87 -29.42
C GLY A 503 -16.07 -12.50 -29.38
N ALA A 504 -15.43 -12.74 -30.52
CA ALA A 504 -14.00 -12.56 -30.72
C ALA A 504 -13.58 -11.07 -30.71
N PHE A 505 -12.39 -10.82 -30.17
CA PHE A 505 -11.75 -9.51 -30.12
C PHE A 505 -10.23 -9.61 -30.15
N THR A 506 -9.58 -8.50 -30.46
CA THR A 506 -8.15 -8.28 -30.20
C THR A 506 -8.01 -7.15 -29.17
N ILE A 507 -7.25 -7.38 -28.10
CA ILE A 507 -6.92 -6.36 -27.10
C ILE A 507 -5.52 -5.81 -27.37
N HIS A 508 -5.37 -4.49 -27.30
CA HIS A 508 -4.09 -3.79 -27.34
C HIS A 508 -3.88 -3.02 -26.05
N VAL A 509 -2.74 -3.20 -25.39
CA VAL A 509 -2.40 -2.52 -24.13
C VAL A 509 -1.04 -1.85 -24.25
N SER A 510 -0.93 -0.60 -23.82
CA SER A 510 0.32 0.17 -23.82
C SER A 510 0.38 1.13 -22.62
N LEU A 511 1.59 1.48 -22.20
CA LEU A 511 1.86 2.43 -21.12
C LEU A 511 2.91 3.44 -21.58
N ASN A 512 2.49 4.69 -21.76
CA ASN A 512 3.35 5.80 -22.21
C ASN A 512 3.83 6.67 -21.05
#